data_AF-M3DDI5-F1
#
_entry.id   AF-M3DDI5-F1
#
_cell.length_a   1.000
_cell.length_b   1.000
_cell.length_c   1.000
_cell.angle_alpha   90.00
_cell.angle_beta   90.00
_cell.angle_gamma   90.00
#
_symmetry.space_group_name_H-M   'P 1'
#
loop_
_entity.id
_entity.type
_entity.pdbx_description
1 polymer ?
#
loop_
_entity_poly.entity_id
_entity_poly.type
_entity_poly.pdbx_seq_one_letter_code
_entity_poly.pdbx_strand_id
1 'polypeptide(L)'
;MSLLVVGLSHRSAPVSVLERASLSADAQTKLLQDTVAAEPASEGAVLATCNRIELYADVDKFHAGVAELSTLLAQHSGVGLEELTPYLYVHYEDRAVHHLFSVACGLDSMVVGEGQILGQIKDSLARAQETHTAGRLLNDLFQQALRVGKRAHSETGIDRAGQSLVTFGLEQLAQGTPVETWARGKKALVIGAGSMSSLSAATLARAGVAEVVVANRTPDRAERLVRILTEGDDTDVAARAVPMASVPFELTRADVVVSCTGATGLVLTAETIAAGVEGRPGAAQVVDLDAVAAEDARESAPAQPPAEDGCPVDLPTVRPGFSVMGEAAVAGMDAATLEQHGAWAAGSAVDRRDAARGTGPEADAEVIGALAAAAAAIGRIPERRRPEPVDAPPRPEPVLFLLDLAMPRDVDAAAHRLPGVRLVDIESLAEASADAPMAADVDQVRRIVSDEVAAFGAAQRAAHITPTVVALRTMAADVVAGEMARLEGRLPGLDDKHRAEITQTVRRVVDKLLHAPTVRVKQLAAEPGGAGYADALRTLFDLDPETVASVSRAEESTEKNAQNRGPG
;
A
#
# COMPACT_ATOMS: atom_id res chain seq x y z
N MET A 1 19.07 11.52 8.55
CA MET A 1 18.51 10.17 8.65
C MET A 1 17.14 10.23 9.25
N SER A 2 16.17 10.30 8.34
CA SER A 2 14.75 10.39 8.59
C SER A 2 14.05 9.40 7.68
N LEU A 3 13.04 8.72 8.23
CA LEU A 3 12.26 7.75 7.49
C LEU A 3 11.39 8.45 6.43
N LEU A 4 11.45 7.96 5.19
CA LEU A 4 10.65 8.42 4.07
C LEU A 4 9.97 7.22 3.39
N VAL A 5 8.71 7.41 3.00
CA VAL A 5 7.95 6.47 2.19
C VAL A 5 7.42 7.21 0.98
N VAL A 6 7.72 6.67 -0.20
CA VAL A 6 7.12 7.10 -1.46
C VAL A 6 6.42 5.89 -2.06
N GLY A 7 5.16 6.05 -2.44
CA GLY A 7 4.41 4.93 -2.99
C GLY A 7 3.08 5.33 -3.60
N LEU A 8 2.43 4.32 -4.17
CA LEU A 8 1.09 4.38 -4.71
C LEU A 8 0.29 3.18 -4.20
N SER A 9 -1.02 3.34 -4.08
CA SER A 9 -1.93 2.29 -3.60
C SER A 9 -3.27 2.37 -4.30
N HIS A 10 -4.12 1.37 -4.11
CA HIS A 10 -5.50 1.37 -4.62
C HIS A 10 -6.34 2.57 -4.15
N ARG A 11 -5.94 3.27 -3.07
CA ARG A 11 -6.60 4.51 -2.62
C ARG A 11 -6.15 5.73 -3.41
N SER A 12 -4.93 5.72 -3.95
CA SER A 12 -4.33 6.89 -4.63
C SER A 12 -4.30 6.76 -6.14
N ALA A 13 -4.25 5.54 -6.68
CA ALA A 13 -4.15 5.25 -8.11
C ALA A 13 -5.25 4.28 -8.56
N PRO A 14 -5.77 4.41 -9.80
CA PRO A 14 -6.65 3.41 -10.38
C PRO A 14 -5.89 2.09 -10.63
N VAL A 15 -6.62 0.97 -10.64
CA VAL A 15 -6.05 -0.37 -10.80
C VAL A 15 -5.20 -0.49 -12.07
N SER A 16 -5.62 0.13 -13.17
CA SER A 16 -4.86 0.13 -14.44
C SER A 16 -3.45 0.72 -14.33
N VAL A 17 -3.25 1.72 -13.46
CA VAL A 17 -1.93 2.31 -13.18
C VAL A 17 -1.12 1.37 -12.28
N LEU A 18 -1.75 0.76 -11.27
CA LEU A 18 -1.09 -0.20 -10.38
C LEU A 18 -0.62 -1.46 -11.11
N GLU A 19 -1.43 -1.98 -12.03
CA GLU A 19 -1.08 -3.14 -12.87
C GLU A 19 0.16 -2.86 -13.71
N ARG A 20 0.17 -1.70 -14.39
CA ARG A 20 1.31 -1.28 -15.19
C ARG A 20 2.55 -0.99 -14.35
N ALA A 21 2.35 -0.46 -13.14
CA ALA A 21 3.45 -0.15 -12.24
C ALA A 21 3.99 -1.39 -11.50
N SER A 22 3.32 -2.53 -11.58
CA SER A 22 3.66 -3.75 -10.83
C SER A 22 5.12 -4.19 -11.05
N LEU A 23 5.82 -4.48 -9.96
CA LEU A 23 7.24 -4.80 -9.99
C LEU A 23 7.45 -6.31 -9.95
N SER A 24 8.15 -6.85 -10.96
CA SER A 24 8.67 -8.21 -10.90
C SER A 24 9.69 -8.37 -9.77
N ALA A 25 9.91 -9.60 -9.29
CA ALA A 25 10.87 -9.87 -8.21
C ALA A 25 12.29 -9.34 -8.54
N ASP A 26 12.72 -9.49 -9.80
CA ASP A 26 14.03 -8.99 -10.26
C ASP A 26 14.07 -7.45 -10.28
N ALA A 27 12.97 -6.80 -10.69
CA ALA A 27 12.86 -5.34 -10.65
C ALA A 27 12.88 -4.81 -9.21
N GLN A 28 12.22 -5.49 -8.26
CA GLN A 28 12.27 -5.13 -6.84
C GLN A 28 13.70 -5.19 -6.29
N THR A 29 14.47 -6.24 -6.63
CA THR A 29 15.87 -6.36 -6.20
C THR A 29 16.75 -5.25 -6.78
N LYS A 30 16.58 -4.93 -8.07
CA LYS A 30 17.34 -3.84 -8.70
C LYS A 30 16.98 -2.48 -8.10
N LEU A 31 15.68 -2.21 -7.90
CA LEU A 31 15.21 -0.99 -7.25
C LEU A 31 15.85 -0.79 -5.88
N LEU A 32 15.90 -1.85 -5.06
CA LEU A 32 16.53 -1.81 -3.73
C LEU A 32 18.04 -1.49 -3.81
N GLN A 33 18.75 -2.13 -4.74
CA GLN A 33 20.18 -1.90 -4.93
C GLN A 33 20.47 -0.47 -5.40
N ASP A 34 19.69 0.02 -6.37
CA ASP A 34 19.83 1.38 -6.89
C ASP A 34 19.47 2.43 -5.83
N THR A 35 18.49 2.12 -4.97
CA THR A 35 18.10 3.00 -3.86
C THR A 35 19.27 3.23 -2.89
N VAL A 36 19.93 2.16 -2.43
CA VAL A 36 21.06 2.27 -1.48
C VAL A 36 22.34 2.77 -2.17
N ALA A 37 22.44 2.62 -3.50
CA ALA A 37 23.53 3.20 -4.28
C ALA A 37 23.36 4.72 -4.49
N ALA A 38 22.14 5.25 -4.37
CA ALA A 38 21.87 6.67 -4.51
C ALA A 38 22.31 7.44 -3.25
N GLU A 39 22.92 8.62 -3.44
CA GLU A 39 23.44 9.45 -2.33
C GLU A 39 22.44 9.79 -1.21
N PRO A 40 21.13 10.01 -1.45
CA PRO A 40 20.25 10.47 -0.38
C PRO A 40 19.76 9.36 0.55
N ALA A 41 19.96 8.07 0.24
CA ALA A 41 19.36 6.94 0.98
C ALA A 41 20.40 5.97 1.55
N SER A 42 20.33 5.71 2.85
CA SER A 42 21.22 4.79 3.58
C SER A 42 20.66 3.36 3.69
N GLU A 43 19.33 3.24 3.74
CA GLU A 43 18.60 1.98 3.83
C GLU A 43 17.40 1.99 2.86
N GLY A 44 16.99 0.82 2.37
CA GLY A 44 15.84 0.66 1.48
C GLY A 44 15.06 -0.63 1.73
N ALA A 45 13.73 -0.57 1.64
CA ALA A 45 12.82 -1.72 1.63
C ALA A 45 11.63 -1.46 0.70
N VAL A 46 11.19 -2.48 -0.03
CA VAL A 46 10.09 -2.38 -1.00
C VAL A 46 8.94 -3.28 -0.55
N LEU A 47 7.76 -2.68 -0.39
CA LEU A 47 6.50 -3.39 -0.20
C LEU A 47 5.70 -3.32 -1.49
N ALA A 48 5.77 -4.39 -2.28
CA ALA A 48 5.02 -4.54 -3.53
C ALA A 48 3.98 -5.65 -3.35
N THR A 49 2.71 -5.27 -3.44
CA THR A 49 1.57 -6.19 -3.37
C THR A 49 0.63 -5.93 -4.54
N CYS A 50 -0.49 -6.66 -4.63
CA CYS A 50 -1.54 -6.41 -5.61
C CYS A 50 -2.24 -5.04 -5.44
N ASN A 51 -2.08 -4.38 -4.30
CA ASN A 51 -2.84 -3.16 -3.96
C ASN A 51 -1.94 -1.96 -3.65
N ARG A 52 -0.62 -2.13 -3.65
CA ARG A 52 0.34 -1.06 -3.35
C ARG A 52 1.74 -1.35 -3.84
N ILE A 53 2.48 -0.28 -4.11
CA ILE A 53 3.92 -0.30 -4.32
C ILE A 53 4.49 0.83 -3.50
N GLU A 54 5.31 0.48 -2.52
CA GLU A 54 5.86 1.42 -1.55
C GLU A 54 7.35 1.19 -1.40
N LEU A 55 8.12 2.26 -1.51
CA LEU A 55 9.55 2.29 -1.25
C LEU A 55 9.78 3.04 0.06
N TYR A 56 10.23 2.30 1.06
CA TYR A 56 10.66 2.78 2.37
C TYR A 56 12.16 3.01 2.32
N ALA A 57 12.60 4.19 2.73
CA ALA A 57 14.02 4.51 2.81
C ALA A 57 14.35 5.37 4.02
N ASP A 58 15.55 5.20 4.55
CA ASP A 58 16.15 6.17 5.45
C ASP A 58 16.93 7.20 4.63
N VAL A 59 16.55 8.48 4.73
CA VAL A 59 17.13 9.54 3.91
C VAL A 59 17.73 10.68 4.72
N ASP A 60 18.74 11.34 4.17
CA ASP A 60 19.38 12.48 4.82
C ASP A 60 18.60 13.78 4.65
N LYS A 61 17.98 13.97 3.48
CA LYS A 61 17.25 15.19 3.12
C LYS A 61 15.92 14.83 2.48
N PHE A 62 14.84 15.40 3.02
CA PHE A 62 13.48 15.16 2.54
C PHE A 62 13.31 15.38 1.04
N HIS A 63 13.58 16.59 0.54
CA HIS A 63 13.31 16.93 -0.87
C HIS A 63 14.17 16.13 -1.86
N ALA A 64 15.44 15.90 -1.54
CA ALA A 64 16.33 15.09 -2.37
C ALA A 64 15.89 13.62 -2.39
N GLY A 65 15.52 13.08 -1.22
CA GLY A 65 14.98 11.73 -1.11
C GLY A 65 13.69 11.54 -1.91
N VAL A 66 12.72 12.45 -1.79
CA VAL A 66 11.45 12.35 -2.53
C VAL A 66 11.68 12.35 -4.04
N ALA A 67 12.51 13.26 -4.55
CA ALA A 67 12.79 13.35 -5.98
C ALA A 67 13.48 12.07 -6.50
N GLU A 68 14.47 11.57 -5.77
CA GLU A 68 15.25 10.39 -6.18
C GLU A 68 14.39 9.11 -6.14
N LEU A 69 13.71 8.86 -5.01
CA LEU A 69 12.88 7.66 -4.84
C LEU A 69 11.71 7.61 -5.84
N SER A 70 11.10 8.76 -6.14
CA SER A 70 10.04 8.84 -7.17
C SER A 70 10.58 8.50 -8.56
N THR A 71 11.79 8.97 -8.88
CA THR A 71 12.47 8.70 -10.14
C THR A 71 12.83 7.22 -10.28
N LEU A 72 13.37 6.61 -9.23
CA LEU A 72 13.70 5.19 -9.20
C LEU A 72 12.44 4.32 -9.34
N LEU A 73 11.35 4.67 -8.65
CA LEU A 73 10.07 3.98 -8.81
C LEU A 73 9.55 4.06 -10.25
N ALA A 74 9.60 5.23 -10.88
CA ALA A 74 9.19 5.40 -12.28
C ALA A 74 10.03 4.55 -13.24
N GLN A 75 11.36 4.56 -13.07
CA GLN A 75 12.28 3.79 -13.91
C GLN A 75 12.04 2.28 -13.81
N HIS A 76 11.90 1.74 -12.60
CA HIS A 76 11.74 0.29 -12.38
C HIS A 76 10.33 -0.22 -12.62
N SER A 77 9.32 0.64 -12.50
CA SER A 77 7.93 0.31 -12.83
C SER A 77 7.64 0.39 -14.33
N GLY A 78 8.49 1.08 -15.11
CA GLY A 78 8.27 1.31 -16.54
C GLY A 78 7.15 2.32 -16.86
N VAL A 79 6.63 3.01 -15.84
CA VAL A 79 5.64 4.09 -15.98
C VAL A 79 6.35 5.44 -15.82
N GLY A 80 6.09 6.38 -16.73
CA GLY A 80 6.74 7.69 -16.70
C GLY A 80 6.47 8.45 -15.41
N LEU A 81 7.47 9.21 -14.93
CA LEU A 81 7.36 9.97 -13.68
C LEU A 81 6.19 10.97 -13.71
N GLU A 82 5.97 11.65 -14.84
CA GLU A 82 4.85 12.58 -15.02
C GLU A 82 3.48 11.90 -14.86
N GLU A 83 3.38 10.63 -15.24
CA GLU A 83 2.15 9.84 -15.12
C GLU A 83 1.95 9.31 -13.69
N LEU A 84 3.03 8.97 -12.98
CA LEU A 84 2.96 8.49 -11.59
C LEU A 84 2.74 9.62 -10.58
N THR A 85 3.32 10.79 -10.80
CA THR A 85 3.34 11.91 -9.85
C THR A 85 1.97 12.27 -9.25
N PRO A 86 0.86 12.32 -10.03
CA PRO A 86 -0.47 12.62 -9.48
C PRO A 86 -0.99 11.60 -8.46
N TYR A 87 -0.45 10.37 -8.49
CA TYR A 87 -0.91 9.24 -7.69
C TYR A 87 0.07 8.85 -6.57
N LEU A 88 1.29 9.39 -6.60
CA LEU A 88 2.29 9.16 -5.57
C LEU A 88 1.90 9.92 -4.30
N TYR A 89 1.91 9.22 -3.17
CA TYR A 89 1.87 9.84 -1.85
C TYR A 89 3.22 9.72 -1.17
N VAL A 90 3.45 10.65 -0.24
CA VAL A 90 4.68 10.74 0.53
C VAL A 90 4.36 10.82 2.01
N HIS A 91 5.02 9.96 2.80
CA HIS A 91 4.97 10.00 4.25
C HIS A 91 6.37 10.12 4.82
N TYR A 92 6.51 10.93 5.86
CA TYR A 92 7.78 11.30 6.45
C TYR A 92 7.73 11.14 7.97
N GLU A 93 8.82 10.61 8.53
CA GLU A 93 9.01 10.34 9.96
C GLU A 93 7.81 9.60 10.57
N ASP A 94 7.18 10.14 11.62
CA ASP A 94 6.08 9.49 12.35
C ASP A 94 4.92 9.10 11.44
N ARG A 95 4.67 9.85 10.35
CA ARG A 95 3.63 9.50 9.37
C ARG A 95 3.98 8.24 8.59
N ALA A 96 5.25 8.01 8.27
CA ALA A 96 5.71 6.81 7.59
C ALA A 96 5.59 5.57 8.50
N VAL A 97 5.93 5.73 9.79
CA VAL A 97 5.74 4.68 10.81
C VAL A 97 4.26 4.35 10.96
N HIS A 98 3.41 5.37 11.12
CA HIS A 98 1.96 5.23 11.23
C HIS A 98 1.38 4.51 10.01
N HIS A 99 1.82 4.89 8.81
CA HIS A 99 1.40 4.27 7.56
C HIS A 99 1.71 2.77 7.56
N LEU A 100 2.96 2.38 7.79
CA LEU A 100 3.33 0.96 7.79
C LEU A 100 2.56 0.16 8.85
N PHE A 101 2.36 0.72 10.06
CA PHE A 101 1.60 0.04 11.11
C PHE A 101 0.12 -0.10 10.72
N SER A 102 -0.47 0.93 10.08
CA SER A 102 -1.85 0.88 9.56
C SER A 102 -2.00 -0.16 8.46
N VAL A 103 -1.03 -0.25 7.55
CA VAL A 103 -0.95 -1.27 6.51
C VAL A 103 -0.80 -2.68 7.13
N ALA A 104 0.08 -2.86 8.11
CA ALA A 104 0.28 -4.14 8.80
C ALA A 104 -0.96 -4.60 9.58
N CYS A 105 -1.75 -3.66 10.09
CA CYS A 105 -3.05 -3.93 10.70
C CYS A 105 -4.18 -4.17 9.69
N GLY A 106 -3.92 -4.02 8.39
CA GLY A 106 -4.93 -4.20 7.34
C GLY A 106 -5.96 -3.06 7.23
N LEU A 107 -5.74 -1.92 7.89
CA LEU A 107 -6.65 -0.76 7.83
C LEU A 107 -6.66 -0.10 6.44
N ASP A 108 -5.52 -0.15 5.78
CA ASP A 108 -5.34 0.37 4.43
C ASP A 108 -5.38 -0.71 3.37
N SER A 109 -5.83 -1.92 3.70
CA SER A 109 -6.13 -2.97 2.71
C SER A 109 -7.49 -2.73 2.06
N MET A 110 -7.65 -3.27 0.85
CA MET A 110 -8.92 -3.19 0.11
C MET A 110 -10.05 -3.94 0.82
N VAL A 111 -9.74 -5.10 1.38
CA VAL A 111 -10.56 -5.76 2.41
C VAL A 111 -9.88 -5.52 3.75
N VAL A 112 -10.58 -4.77 4.61
CA VAL A 112 -10.05 -4.36 5.91
C VAL A 112 -9.91 -5.59 6.81
N GLY A 113 -8.74 -5.79 7.40
CA GLY A 113 -8.45 -6.94 8.27
C GLY A 113 -7.94 -8.20 7.56
N GLU A 114 -7.61 -8.10 6.27
CA GLU A 114 -7.00 -9.22 5.55
C GLU A 114 -5.62 -9.57 6.14
N GLY A 115 -5.48 -10.77 6.71
CA GLY A 115 -4.24 -11.22 7.37
C GLY A 115 -3.05 -11.51 6.43
N GLN A 116 -3.21 -11.42 5.11
CA GLN A 116 -2.15 -11.71 4.14
C GLN A 116 -1.06 -10.65 4.10
N ILE A 117 -1.42 -9.40 4.41
CA ILE A 117 -0.48 -8.27 4.39
C ILE A 117 0.68 -8.49 5.36
N LEU A 118 0.44 -9.17 6.49
CA LEU A 118 1.49 -9.54 7.44
C LEU A 118 2.53 -10.48 6.82
N GLY A 119 2.09 -11.43 6.00
CA GLY A 119 2.98 -12.31 5.23
C GLY A 119 3.80 -11.53 4.22
N GLN A 120 3.16 -10.64 3.47
CA GLN A 120 3.82 -9.80 2.45
C GLN A 120 4.85 -8.85 3.06
N ILE A 121 4.55 -8.21 4.19
CA ILE A 121 5.50 -7.37 4.93
C ILE A 121 6.70 -8.19 5.41
N LYS A 122 6.47 -9.41 5.90
CA LYS A 122 7.55 -10.32 6.31
C LYS A 122 8.45 -10.70 5.14
N ASP A 123 7.87 -11.02 3.99
CA ASP A 123 8.60 -11.39 2.79
C ASP A 123 9.39 -10.21 2.22
N SER A 124 8.81 -8.99 2.24
CA SER A 124 9.50 -7.75 1.89
C SER A 124 10.71 -7.48 2.78
N LEU A 125 10.56 -7.64 4.09
CA LEU A 125 11.69 -7.50 5.02
C LEU A 125 12.77 -8.56 4.75
N ALA A 126 12.38 -9.82 4.55
CA ALA A 126 13.33 -10.89 4.25
C ALA A 126 14.14 -10.57 2.98
N ARG A 127 13.48 -10.09 1.91
CA ARG A 127 14.16 -9.68 0.68
C ARG A 127 15.13 -8.51 0.89
N ALA A 128 14.74 -7.52 1.69
CA ALA A 128 15.61 -6.39 2.01
C ALA A 128 16.83 -6.82 2.85
N GLN A 129 16.66 -7.79 3.75
CA GLN A 129 17.75 -8.39 4.54
C GLN A 129 18.71 -9.22 3.67
N GLU A 130 18.17 -10.09 2.80
CA GLU A 130 18.95 -10.93 1.87
C GLU A 130 19.78 -10.09 0.89
N THR A 131 19.25 -8.94 0.47
CA THR A 131 19.93 -7.99 -0.42
C THR A 131 20.82 -6.99 0.33
N HIS A 132 20.86 -7.07 1.66
CA HIS A 132 21.60 -6.15 2.54
C HIS A 132 21.24 -4.66 2.34
N THR A 133 19.98 -4.38 2.04
CA THR A 133 19.45 -3.03 1.83
C THR A 133 18.67 -2.50 3.03
N ALA A 134 18.10 -3.39 3.86
CA ALA A 134 17.58 -3.01 5.17
C ALA A 134 18.72 -2.93 6.19
N GLY A 135 18.91 -1.75 6.79
CA GLY A 135 19.79 -1.59 7.94
C GLY A 135 19.02 -1.73 9.25
N ARG A 136 19.45 -1.04 10.29
CA ARG A 136 18.87 -1.18 11.63
C ARG A 136 17.49 -0.55 11.69
N LEU A 137 17.32 0.63 11.10
CA LEU A 137 16.09 1.40 11.21
C LEU A 137 14.92 0.65 10.56
N LEU A 138 15.08 0.23 9.29
CA LEU A 138 14.02 -0.48 8.57
C LEU A 138 13.75 -1.86 9.15
N ASN A 139 14.78 -2.56 9.65
CA ASN A 139 14.58 -3.87 10.29
C ASN A 139 13.74 -3.74 11.57
N ASP A 140 14.10 -2.82 12.46
CA ASP A 140 13.35 -2.59 13.70
C ASP A 140 11.90 -2.14 13.40
N LEU A 141 11.73 -1.25 12.41
CA LEU A 141 10.42 -0.76 11.97
C LEU A 141 9.52 -1.89 11.46
N PHE A 142 9.99 -2.70 10.51
CA PHE A 142 9.17 -3.78 9.92
C PHE A 142 8.89 -4.89 10.94
N GLN A 143 9.85 -5.23 11.80
CA GLN A 143 9.62 -6.19 12.88
C GLN A 143 8.57 -5.68 13.87
N GLN A 144 8.61 -4.40 14.23
CA GLN A 144 7.58 -3.80 15.07
C GLN A 144 6.23 -3.81 14.36
N ALA A 145 6.16 -3.43 13.08
CA ALA A 145 4.93 -3.48 12.30
C ALA A 145 4.28 -4.88 12.30
N LEU A 146 5.09 -5.95 12.15
CA LEU A 146 4.62 -7.33 12.23
C LEU A 146 4.06 -7.69 13.62
N ARG A 147 4.65 -7.18 14.71
CA ARG A 147 4.13 -7.39 16.08
C ARG A 147 2.83 -6.63 16.30
N VAL A 148 2.77 -5.37 15.88
CA VAL A 148 1.60 -4.49 16.00
C VAL A 148 0.42 -5.06 15.23
N GLY A 149 0.63 -5.48 13.98
CA GLY A 149 -0.42 -6.09 13.18
C GLY A 149 -0.93 -7.41 13.79
N LYS A 150 -0.05 -8.31 14.24
CA LYS A 150 -0.47 -9.54 14.96
C LYS A 150 -1.29 -9.23 16.21
N ARG A 151 -0.85 -8.24 16.99
CA ARG A 151 -1.53 -7.79 18.19
C ARG A 151 -2.93 -7.28 17.86
N ALA A 152 -3.07 -6.41 16.85
CA ALA A 152 -4.36 -5.89 16.40
C ALA A 152 -5.33 -6.99 15.96
N HIS A 153 -4.86 -7.98 15.18
CA HIS A 153 -5.69 -9.12 14.76
C HIS A 153 -6.13 -9.98 15.97
N SER A 154 -5.26 -10.14 16.97
CA SER A 154 -5.59 -10.93 18.18
C SER A 154 -6.46 -10.20 19.22
N GLU A 155 -6.34 -8.87 19.33
CA GLU A 155 -7.00 -8.07 20.39
C GLU A 155 -8.29 -7.39 19.91
N THR A 156 -8.60 -7.43 18.61
CA THR A 156 -9.76 -6.74 18.01
C THR A 156 -10.61 -7.68 17.16
N GLY A 157 -11.82 -7.24 16.80
CA GLY A 157 -12.71 -7.96 15.89
C GLY A 157 -12.33 -7.85 14.41
N ILE A 158 -11.22 -7.21 14.06
CA ILE A 158 -10.87 -6.87 12.67
C ILE A 158 -10.77 -8.11 11.76
N ASP A 159 -10.41 -9.28 12.31
CA ASP A 159 -10.33 -10.55 11.58
C ASP A 159 -11.70 -11.06 11.10
N ARG A 160 -12.78 -10.78 11.86
CA ARG A 160 -14.15 -11.14 11.44
C ARG A 160 -14.61 -10.25 10.28
N ALA A 161 -14.06 -9.05 10.24
CA ALA A 161 -14.31 -8.05 9.23
C ALA A 161 -13.46 -8.31 7.96
N GLY A 162 -12.27 -8.89 8.16
CA GLY A 162 -11.35 -9.35 7.12
C GLY A 162 -11.48 -10.82 6.79
N GLN A 163 -12.72 -11.30 6.58
CA GLN A 163 -12.89 -12.59 5.89
C GLN A 163 -12.00 -12.56 4.63
N SER A 164 -11.23 -13.63 4.39
CA SER A 164 -10.32 -13.74 3.25
C SER A 164 -10.94 -13.14 1.98
N LEU A 165 -10.18 -12.38 1.18
CA LEU A 165 -10.62 -11.87 -0.14
C LEU A 165 -11.34 -12.93 -0.97
N VAL A 166 -10.93 -14.19 -0.83
CA VAL A 166 -11.59 -15.35 -1.42
C VAL A 166 -13.02 -15.52 -0.90
N THR A 167 -13.22 -15.58 0.42
CA THR A 167 -14.54 -15.80 1.03
C THR A 167 -15.47 -14.65 0.68
N PHE A 168 -15.02 -13.41 0.82
CA PHE A 168 -15.78 -12.24 0.44
C PHE A 168 -16.11 -12.25 -1.07
N GLY A 169 -15.15 -12.65 -1.91
CA GLY A 169 -15.36 -12.89 -3.34
C GLY A 169 -16.47 -13.89 -3.63
N LEU A 170 -16.50 -15.01 -2.90
CA LEU A 170 -17.53 -16.03 -3.03
C LEU A 170 -18.90 -15.54 -2.52
N GLU A 171 -18.95 -14.76 -1.44
CA GLU A 171 -20.18 -14.14 -0.93
C GLU A 171 -20.78 -13.18 -1.98
N GLN A 172 -19.93 -12.36 -2.62
CA GLN A 172 -20.34 -11.48 -3.70
C GLN A 172 -20.87 -12.25 -4.90
N LEU A 173 -20.23 -13.37 -5.28
CA LEU A 173 -20.71 -14.27 -6.34
C LEU A 173 -22.03 -14.96 -5.96
N ALA A 174 -22.23 -15.30 -4.68
CA ALA A 174 -23.43 -15.98 -4.17
C ALA A 174 -24.64 -15.04 -3.97
N GLN A 175 -24.44 -13.72 -4.04
CA GLN A 175 -25.52 -12.73 -4.17
C GLN A 175 -26.55 -12.78 -3.03
N GLY A 176 -26.07 -13.03 -1.80
CA GLY A 176 -26.91 -13.12 -0.59
C GLY A 176 -27.38 -14.54 -0.23
N THR A 177 -27.05 -15.55 -1.05
CA THR A 177 -27.17 -16.95 -0.66
C THR A 177 -25.96 -17.34 0.21
N PRO A 178 -26.13 -18.10 1.32
CA PRO A 178 -25.00 -18.64 2.06
C PRO A 178 -24.06 -19.41 1.13
N VAL A 179 -22.75 -19.12 1.19
CA VAL A 179 -21.75 -19.65 0.25
C VAL A 179 -21.76 -21.18 0.21
N GLU A 180 -21.98 -21.83 1.34
CA GLU A 180 -22.03 -23.30 1.46
C GLU A 180 -23.25 -23.90 0.76
N THR A 181 -24.34 -23.15 0.67
CA THR A 181 -25.55 -23.58 -0.06
C THR A 181 -25.38 -23.33 -1.55
N TRP A 182 -24.80 -22.18 -1.91
CA TRP A 182 -24.56 -21.80 -3.30
C TRP A 182 -23.48 -22.67 -3.97
N ALA A 183 -22.39 -22.97 -3.27
CA ALA A 183 -21.26 -23.73 -3.81
C ALA A 183 -21.54 -25.24 -3.89
N ARG A 184 -22.52 -25.74 -3.14
CA ARG A 184 -22.81 -27.17 -3.04
C ARG A 184 -23.05 -27.80 -4.40
N GLY A 185 -22.30 -28.85 -4.71
CA GLY A 185 -22.47 -29.63 -5.95
C GLY A 185 -21.88 -28.98 -7.21
N LYS A 186 -21.38 -27.74 -7.11
CA LYS A 186 -20.72 -27.04 -8.23
C LYS A 186 -19.32 -27.59 -8.49
N LYS A 187 -18.84 -27.44 -9.71
CA LYS A 187 -17.45 -27.74 -10.10
C LYS A 187 -16.63 -26.47 -10.12
N ALA A 188 -15.51 -26.48 -9.43
CA ALA A 188 -14.60 -25.35 -9.36
C ALA A 188 -13.33 -25.59 -10.19
N LEU A 189 -12.90 -24.59 -10.93
CA LEU A 189 -11.58 -24.53 -11.58
C LEU A 189 -10.74 -23.45 -10.90
N VAL A 190 -9.60 -23.83 -10.33
CA VAL A 190 -8.63 -22.91 -9.74
C VAL A 190 -7.43 -22.80 -10.68
N ILE A 191 -7.14 -21.59 -11.12
CA ILE A 191 -6.01 -21.29 -12.02
C ILE A 191 -4.88 -20.66 -11.19
N GLY A 192 -3.77 -21.38 -11.14
CA GLY A 192 -2.63 -21.09 -10.28
C GLY A 192 -2.46 -22.14 -9.17
N ALA A 193 -1.27 -22.14 -8.57
CA ALA A 193 -0.94 -22.98 -7.41
C ALA A 193 -0.10 -22.20 -6.38
N GLY A 194 -0.38 -20.90 -6.24
CA GLY A 194 0.24 -20.04 -5.23
C GLY A 194 -0.43 -20.16 -3.87
N SER A 195 -0.02 -19.33 -2.91
CA SER A 195 -0.68 -19.20 -1.60
C SER A 195 -2.17 -18.85 -1.76
N MET A 196 -2.49 -17.88 -2.62
CA MET A 196 -3.87 -17.47 -2.92
C MET A 196 -4.70 -18.57 -3.59
N SER A 197 -4.13 -19.27 -4.56
CA SER A 197 -4.79 -20.42 -5.19
C SER A 197 -5.04 -21.54 -4.19
N SER A 198 -4.11 -21.77 -3.25
CA SER A 198 -4.25 -22.79 -2.21
C SER A 198 -5.36 -22.45 -1.23
N LEU A 199 -5.41 -21.20 -0.77
CA LEU A 199 -6.50 -20.70 0.08
C LEU A 199 -7.85 -20.73 -0.65
N SER A 200 -7.86 -20.38 -1.93
CA SER A 200 -9.05 -20.45 -2.78
C SER A 200 -9.59 -21.86 -2.89
N ALA A 201 -8.73 -22.80 -3.24
CA ALA A 201 -9.10 -24.21 -3.34
C ALA A 201 -9.59 -24.78 -2.00
N ALA A 202 -8.90 -24.48 -0.90
CA ALA A 202 -9.30 -24.93 0.44
C ALA A 202 -10.63 -24.29 0.91
N THR A 203 -10.90 -23.05 0.52
CA THR A 203 -12.15 -22.35 0.86
C THR A 203 -13.32 -22.92 0.05
N LEU A 204 -13.13 -23.16 -1.25
CA LEU A 204 -14.11 -23.84 -2.10
C LEU A 204 -14.42 -25.25 -1.61
N ALA A 205 -13.39 -26.02 -1.23
CA ALA A 205 -13.53 -27.36 -0.67
C ALA A 205 -14.42 -27.35 0.59
N ARG A 206 -14.12 -26.45 1.54
CA ARG A 206 -14.93 -26.27 2.77
C ARG A 206 -16.36 -25.78 2.48
N ALA A 207 -16.54 -24.99 1.42
CA ALA A 207 -17.86 -24.55 0.96
C ALA A 207 -18.69 -25.70 0.33
N GLY A 208 -18.11 -26.86 0.06
CA GLY A 208 -18.83 -28.05 -0.38
C GLY A 208 -18.99 -28.19 -1.90
N VAL A 209 -18.08 -27.62 -2.69
CA VAL A 209 -18.01 -27.92 -4.14
C VAL A 209 -17.80 -29.42 -4.38
N ALA A 210 -18.34 -29.95 -5.48
CA ALA A 210 -18.23 -31.37 -5.81
C ALA A 210 -16.83 -31.75 -6.32
N GLU A 211 -16.20 -30.85 -7.08
CA GLU A 211 -14.91 -31.09 -7.72
C GLU A 211 -14.07 -29.80 -7.72
N VAL A 212 -12.77 -29.91 -7.42
CA VAL A 212 -11.78 -28.84 -7.58
C VAL A 212 -10.73 -29.27 -8.61
N VAL A 213 -10.72 -28.60 -9.74
CA VAL A 213 -9.72 -28.79 -10.80
C VAL A 213 -8.66 -27.70 -10.64
N VAL A 214 -7.38 -28.07 -10.49
CA VAL A 214 -6.28 -27.12 -10.36
C VAL A 214 -5.46 -27.08 -11.63
N ALA A 215 -5.48 -25.93 -12.32
CA ALA A 215 -4.66 -25.68 -13.51
C ALA A 215 -3.44 -24.85 -13.13
N ASN A 216 -2.24 -25.28 -13.51
CA ASN A 216 -1.04 -24.48 -13.29
C ASN A 216 0.01 -24.68 -14.39
N ARG A 217 0.86 -23.67 -14.60
CA ARG A 217 1.99 -23.75 -15.55
C ARG A 217 3.05 -24.77 -15.10
N THR A 218 3.22 -24.94 -13.80
CA THR A 218 4.14 -25.93 -13.20
C THR A 218 3.32 -27.09 -12.63
N PRO A 219 3.30 -28.27 -13.28
CA PRO A 219 2.46 -29.41 -12.88
C PRO A 219 2.68 -29.83 -11.43
N ASP A 220 3.93 -29.96 -10.99
CA ASP A 220 4.31 -30.39 -9.64
C ASP A 220 3.66 -29.56 -8.52
N ARG A 221 3.44 -28.25 -8.75
CA ARG A 221 2.78 -27.38 -7.76
C ARG A 221 1.28 -27.63 -7.70
N ALA A 222 0.63 -27.87 -8.84
CA ALA A 222 -0.79 -28.21 -8.87
C ALA A 222 -1.03 -29.58 -8.22
N GLU A 223 -0.20 -30.57 -8.53
CA GLU A 223 -0.26 -31.90 -7.91
C GLU A 223 -0.05 -31.85 -6.40
N ARG A 224 0.88 -31.02 -5.92
CA ARG A 224 1.08 -30.80 -4.49
C ARG A 224 -0.15 -30.21 -3.82
N LEU A 225 -0.78 -29.20 -4.43
CA LEU A 225 -2.01 -28.59 -3.89
C LEU A 225 -3.16 -29.61 -3.86
N VAL A 226 -3.35 -30.37 -4.94
CA VAL A 226 -4.35 -31.43 -5.01
C VAL A 226 -4.14 -32.45 -3.90
N ARG A 227 -2.90 -32.90 -3.69
CA ARG A 227 -2.57 -33.84 -2.61
C ARG A 227 -2.95 -33.29 -1.24
N ILE A 228 -2.64 -32.02 -0.95
CA ILE A 228 -3.03 -31.36 0.31
C ILE A 228 -4.55 -31.34 0.51
N LEU A 229 -5.32 -31.12 -0.56
CA LEU A 229 -6.79 -31.10 -0.50
C LEU A 229 -7.38 -32.49 -0.29
N THR A 230 -6.77 -33.53 -0.87
CA THR A 230 -7.26 -34.92 -0.76
C THR A 230 -6.80 -35.64 0.51
N GLU A 231 -5.68 -35.22 1.11
CA GLU A 231 -5.13 -35.81 2.33
C GLU A 231 -5.69 -35.16 3.61
N GLY A 232 -6.40 -34.03 3.50
CA GLY A 232 -7.03 -33.39 4.65
C GLY A 232 -8.29 -34.12 5.10
N ASP A 233 -8.37 -34.50 6.37
CA ASP A 233 -9.51 -35.22 6.98
C ASP A 233 -10.83 -34.39 7.03
N ASP A 234 -10.82 -33.13 6.60
CA ASP A 234 -11.93 -32.18 6.79
C ASP A 234 -12.92 -32.09 5.61
N THR A 235 -12.60 -32.61 4.41
CA THR A 235 -13.46 -32.44 3.22
C THR A 235 -13.43 -33.62 2.23
N ASP A 236 -14.59 -34.14 1.82
CA ASP A 236 -14.75 -35.21 0.81
C ASP A 236 -14.71 -34.70 -0.65
N VAL A 237 -13.90 -33.68 -0.96
CA VAL A 237 -13.87 -33.07 -2.29
C VAL A 237 -13.04 -33.88 -3.29
N ALA A 238 -13.57 -34.11 -4.50
CA ALA A 238 -12.76 -34.65 -5.58
C ALA A 238 -11.80 -33.57 -6.10
N ALA A 239 -10.49 -33.81 -6.12
CA ALA A 239 -9.53 -32.85 -6.65
C ALA A 239 -8.60 -33.48 -7.69
N ARG A 240 -8.28 -32.74 -8.75
CA ARG A 240 -7.32 -33.17 -9.78
C ARG A 240 -6.53 -32.01 -10.37
N ALA A 241 -5.30 -32.30 -10.79
CA ALA A 241 -4.43 -31.35 -11.46
C ALA A 241 -4.58 -31.49 -12.99
N VAL A 242 -4.56 -30.37 -13.70
CA VAL A 242 -4.56 -30.33 -15.17
C VAL A 242 -3.47 -29.39 -15.69
N PRO A 243 -2.93 -29.65 -16.89
CA PRO A 243 -2.02 -28.71 -17.53
C PRO A 243 -2.76 -27.43 -17.92
N MET A 244 -2.05 -26.31 -17.98
CA MET A 244 -2.62 -25.01 -18.36
C MET A 244 -3.32 -25.04 -19.74
N ALA A 245 -2.84 -25.88 -20.67
CA ALA A 245 -3.43 -26.07 -21.98
C ALA A 245 -4.87 -26.65 -21.94
N SER A 246 -5.28 -27.26 -20.84
CA SER A 246 -6.63 -27.81 -20.66
C SER A 246 -7.65 -26.79 -20.17
N VAL A 247 -7.22 -25.57 -19.77
CA VAL A 247 -8.12 -24.54 -19.23
C VAL A 247 -9.33 -24.26 -20.14
N PRO A 248 -9.19 -24.06 -21.47
CA PRO A 248 -10.35 -23.83 -22.34
C PRO A 248 -11.40 -24.95 -22.29
N PHE A 249 -10.95 -26.21 -22.20
CA PHE A 249 -11.85 -27.35 -22.08
C PHE A 249 -12.53 -27.38 -20.70
N GLU A 250 -11.79 -27.11 -19.62
CA GLU A 250 -12.35 -27.12 -18.27
C GLU A 250 -13.36 -25.98 -18.03
N LEU A 251 -13.22 -24.83 -18.71
CA LEU A 251 -14.21 -23.74 -18.68
C LEU A 251 -15.61 -24.19 -19.13
N THR A 252 -15.70 -25.18 -20.02
CA THR A 252 -16.98 -25.75 -20.47
C THR A 252 -17.69 -26.60 -19.40
N ARG A 253 -17.02 -26.89 -18.29
CA ARG A 253 -17.50 -27.81 -17.24
C ARG A 253 -17.50 -27.22 -15.84
N ALA A 254 -16.66 -26.23 -15.59
CA ALA A 254 -16.55 -25.56 -14.29
C ALA A 254 -17.67 -24.56 -14.12
N ASP A 255 -18.40 -24.58 -13.01
CA ASP A 255 -19.41 -23.57 -12.67
C ASP A 255 -18.78 -22.30 -12.09
N VAL A 256 -17.70 -22.48 -11.31
CA VAL A 256 -16.96 -21.41 -10.64
C VAL A 256 -15.50 -21.50 -11.04
N VAL A 257 -14.91 -20.38 -11.44
CA VAL A 257 -13.49 -20.28 -11.80
C VAL A 257 -12.85 -19.25 -10.89
N VAL A 258 -11.74 -19.61 -10.25
CA VAL A 258 -10.95 -18.69 -9.44
C VAL A 258 -9.56 -18.58 -10.03
N SER A 259 -9.17 -17.37 -10.44
CA SER A 259 -7.84 -17.11 -10.99
C SER A 259 -7.00 -16.32 -10.00
N CYS A 260 -5.81 -16.83 -9.67
CA CYS A 260 -4.85 -16.17 -8.78
C CYS A 260 -3.41 -16.45 -9.23
N THR A 261 -3.07 -16.14 -10.47
CA THR A 261 -1.72 -16.34 -10.99
C THR A 261 -0.83 -15.11 -10.79
N GLY A 262 0.48 -15.31 -10.91
CA GLY A 262 1.47 -14.23 -10.99
C GLY A 262 1.92 -13.97 -12.42
N ALA A 263 1.04 -14.17 -13.41
CA ALA A 263 1.35 -13.93 -14.81
C ALA A 263 1.43 -12.42 -15.08
N THR A 264 2.33 -12.02 -15.99
CA THR A 264 2.50 -10.61 -16.41
C THR A 264 1.55 -10.24 -17.56
N GLY A 265 0.41 -10.92 -17.69
CA GLY A 265 -0.56 -10.75 -18.77
C GLY A 265 -1.78 -11.65 -18.60
N LEU A 266 -2.78 -11.47 -19.47
CA LEU A 266 -4.07 -12.16 -19.38
C LEU A 266 -3.91 -13.68 -19.55
N VAL A 267 -4.48 -14.42 -18.60
CA VAL A 267 -4.61 -15.88 -18.63
C VAL A 267 -5.92 -16.28 -19.30
N LEU A 268 -6.99 -15.50 -19.09
CA LEU A 268 -8.31 -15.71 -19.67
C LEU A 268 -8.74 -14.47 -20.46
N THR A 269 -8.77 -14.59 -21.79
CA THR A 269 -9.32 -13.55 -22.67
C THR A 269 -10.85 -13.64 -22.73
N ALA A 270 -11.50 -12.54 -23.10
CA ALA A 270 -12.96 -12.53 -23.27
C ALA A 270 -13.44 -13.56 -24.31
N GLU A 271 -12.69 -13.77 -25.39
CA GLU A 271 -13.03 -14.77 -26.41
C GLU A 271 -12.95 -16.20 -25.86
N THR A 272 -11.93 -16.48 -25.03
CA THR A 272 -11.75 -17.80 -24.41
C THR A 272 -12.91 -18.11 -23.44
N ILE A 273 -13.35 -17.10 -22.69
CA ILE A 273 -14.47 -17.22 -21.76
C ILE A 273 -15.79 -17.40 -22.53
N ALA A 274 -16.03 -16.61 -23.58
CA ALA A 274 -17.21 -16.72 -24.41
C ALA A 274 -17.33 -18.12 -25.05
N ALA A 275 -16.25 -18.61 -25.65
CA ALA A 275 -16.19 -19.97 -26.21
C ALA A 275 -16.41 -21.06 -25.14
N GLY A 276 -15.91 -20.83 -23.92
CA GLY A 276 -16.15 -21.70 -22.77
C GLY A 276 -17.62 -21.79 -22.38
N VAL A 277 -18.37 -20.68 -22.43
CA VAL A 277 -19.81 -20.63 -22.14
C VAL A 277 -20.63 -21.26 -23.27
N GLU A 278 -20.31 -20.97 -24.54
CA GLU A 278 -20.97 -21.56 -25.71
C GLU A 278 -20.78 -23.08 -25.78
N GLY A 279 -19.59 -23.57 -25.40
CA GLY A 279 -19.24 -24.99 -25.41
C GLY A 279 -19.88 -25.83 -24.31
N ARG A 280 -20.71 -25.24 -23.43
CA ARG A 280 -21.28 -25.96 -22.27
C ARG A 280 -22.41 -26.91 -22.68
N PRO A 281 -22.41 -28.16 -22.18
CA PRO A 281 -23.49 -29.10 -22.44
C PRO A 281 -24.79 -28.60 -21.82
N GLY A 282 -25.78 -28.25 -22.66
CA GLY A 282 -27.07 -27.71 -22.23
C GLY A 282 -27.20 -26.19 -22.30
N ALA A 283 -26.20 -25.46 -22.82
CA ALA A 283 -26.42 -24.09 -23.25
C ALA A 283 -27.51 -24.11 -24.34
N ALA A 284 -28.69 -23.59 -24.02
CA ALA A 284 -29.67 -23.28 -25.05
C ALA A 284 -28.94 -22.45 -26.09
N GLN A 285 -28.93 -22.91 -27.35
CA GLN A 285 -28.49 -22.08 -28.46
C GLN A 285 -29.15 -20.73 -28.26
N VAL A 286 -28.34 -19.70 -28.02
CA VAL A 286 -28.81 -18.32 -28.03
C VAL A 286 -29.36 -18.17 -29.44
N VAL A 287 -30.68 -18.29 -29.56
CA VAL A 287 -31.38 -18.05 -30.80
C VAL A 287 -31.06 -16.60 -31.11
N ASP A 288 -30.38 -16.41 -32.23
CA ASP A 288 -30.04 -15.11 -32.77
C ASP A 288 -31.32 -14.26 -32.83
N LEU A 289 -31.50 -13.36 -31.87
CA LEU A 289 -32.66 -12.47 -31.81
C LEU A 289 -32.62 -11.44 -32.95
N ASP A 290 -31.48 -11.32 -33.64
CA ASP A 290 -31.37 -10.53 -34.87
C ASP A 290 -31.90 -11.28 -36.11
N ALA A 291 -32.08 -12.61 -36.04
CA ALA A 291 -32.64 -13.40 -37.15
C ALA A 291 -34.18 -13.44 -37.15
N VAL A 292 -34.83 -13.30 -35.98
CA VAL A 292 -36.31 -13.34 -35.86
C VAL A 292 -36.95 -11.97 -36.10
N ALA A 293 -36.20 -10.87 -35.90
CA ALA A 293 -36.65 -9.52 -36.25
C ALA A 293 -36.64 -9.24 -37.78
N ALA A 294 -35.99 -10.11 -38.57
CA ALA A 294 -35.85 -9.94 -40.02
C ALA A 294 -37.01 -10.51 -40.85
N GLU A 295 -37.88 -11.36 -40.26
CA GLU A 295 -39.00 -11.98 -40.99
C GLU A 295 -40.34 -11.24 -40.81
N ASP A 296 -40.56 -10.53 -39.69
CA ASP A 296 -41.82 -9.78 -39.45
C ASP A 296 -41.85 -8.36 -40.07
N ALA A 297 -40.75 -7.92 -40.69
CA ALA A 297 -40.67 -6.61 -41.36
C ALA A 297 -41.00 -6.66 -42.87
N ARG A 298 -41.39 -7.82 -43.41
CA ARG A 298 -41.64 -8.01 -44.85
C ARG A 298 -43.11 -8.04 -45.23
N GLU A 299 -43.92 -7.13 -44.71
CA GLU A 299 -45.20 -6.79 -45.35
C GLU A 299 -45.63 -5.35 -45.08
N SER A 300 -44.94 -4.39 -45.70
CA SER A 300 -45.57 -3.12 -46.09
C SER A 300 -44.82 -2.50 -47.28
N ALA A 301 -45.57 -2.29 -48.36
CA ALA A 301 -45.11 -1.78 -49.66
C ALA A 301 -44.74 -0.28 -49.59
N PRO A 302 -43.99 0.26 -50.57
CA PRO A 302 -43.25 1.51 -50.44
C PRO A 302 -44.12 2.73 -50.77
N ALA A 303 -44.09 3.76 -49.91
CA ALA A 303 -44.60 5.08 -50.25
C ALA A 303 -43.46 5.97 -50.78
N GLN A 304 -43.69 6.56 -51.94
CA GLN A 304 -42.82 7.50 -52.65
C GLN A 304 -42.51 8.78 -51.83
N PRO A 305 -41.41 9.49 -52.14
CA PRO A 305 -40.95 10.65 -51.39
C PRO A 305 -41.74 11.91 -51.76
N PRO A 306 -42.10 12.79 -50.82
CA PRO A 306 -42.44 14.16 -51.15
C PRO A 306 -41.15 14.98 -51.28
N ALA A 307 -41.03 15.67 -52.42
CA ALA A 307 -40.07 16.72 -52.65
C ALA A 307 -40.52 18.02 -51.93
N GLU A 308 -39.51 18.77 -51.48
CA GLU A 308 -39.42 20.25 -51.33
C GLU A 308 -40.61 21.01 -50.73
N ASP A 309 -40.51 21.37 -49.45
CA ASP A 309 -40.36 22.77 -48.98
C ASP A 309 -40.74 22.95 -47.49
N GLY A 310 -39.87 23.61 -46.72
CA GLY A 310 -40.27 24.39 -45.53
C GLY A 310 -40.03 23.79 -44.13
N CYS A 311 -38.76 23.61 -43.74
CA CYS A 311 -38.35 23.42 -42.35
C CYS A 311 -38.48 24.74 -41.55
N PRO A 312 -39.13 24.78 -40.36
CA PRO A 312 -39.05 25.95 -39.47
C PRO A 312 -38.17 25.62 -38.26
N VAL A 313 -36.85 25.62 -38.46
CA VAL A 313 -35.90 25.77 -37.35
C VAL A 313 -35.06 27.00 -37.69
N ASP A 314 -35.57 28.15 -37.27
CA ASP A 314 -34.96 29.46 -37.43
C ASP A 314 -33.86 29.61 -36.36
N LEU A 315 -32.61 29.35 -36.73
CA LEU A 315 -31.41 29.65 -35.95
C LEU A 315 -30.86 31.02 -36.38
N PRO A 316 -31.34 32.13 -35.79
CA PRO A 316 -30.43 33.22 -35.46
C PRO A 316 -30.83 33.91 -34.15
N THR A 317 -30.21 33.54 -33.03
CA THR A 317 -29.93 34.45 -31.87
C THR A 317 -29.04 33.75 -30.85
N VAL A 318 -27.92 33.18 -31.32
CA VAL A 318 -26.79 32.93 -30.43
C VAL A 318 -26.06 34.26 -30.26
N ARG A 319 -26.09 34.82 -29.05
CA ARG A 319 -25.20 35.93 -28.67
C ARG A 319 -23.76 35.49 -28.92
N PRO A 320 -22.92 36.29 -29.60
CA PRO A 320 -21.55 35.89 -29.89
C PRO A 320 -20.76 35.97 -28.58
N GLY A 321 -20.29 34.83 -28.08
CA GLY A 321 -19.53 34.80 -26.83
C GLY A 321 -18.92 33.46 -26.43
N PHE A 322 -19.07 32.41 -27.24
CA PHE A 322 -18.39 31.14 -26.99
C PHE A 322 -17.48 30.83 -28.18
N SER A 323 -16.20 31.20 -28.06
CA SER A 323 -15.14 30.81 -28.98
C SER A 323 -14.50 29.52 -28.48
N VAL A 324 -14.45 28.51 -29.34
CA VAL A 324 -13.74 27.23 -29.14
C VAL A 324 -12.23 27.36 -29.47
N MET A 325 -11.72 28.58 -29.60
CA MET A 325 -10.28 28.86 -29.57
C MET A 325 -10.04 30.01 -28.58
N GLY A 326 -9.22 29.74 -27.57
CA GLY A 326 -9.04 30.53 -26.35
C GLY A 326 -8.33 31.88 -26.51
N GLU A 327 -8.81 32.75 -27.40
CA GLU A 327 -8.29 34.12 -27.57
C GLU A 327 -9.23 35.20 -27.03
N ALA A 328 -10.46 34.88 -26.63
CA ALA A 328 -11.44 35.85 -26.13
C ALA A 328 -11.46 36.04 -24.61
N ALA A 329 -10.69 35.28 -23.83
CA ALA A 329 -10.73 35.33 -22.36
C ALA A 329 -9.91 36.46 -21.72
N VAL A 330 -9.21 37.29 -22.51
CA VAL A 330 -8.19 38.22 -22.02
C VAL A 330 -8.52 39.70 -22.25
N ALA A 331 -9.64 40.00 -22.93
CA ALA A 331 -10.04 41.40 -23.16
C ALA A 331 -10.69 42.00 -21.90
N GLY A 332 -9.87 42.62 -21.04
CA GLY A 332 -10.32 43.39 -19.87
C GLY A 332 -9.63 43.08 -18.55
N MET A 333 -8.68 42.16 -18.53
CA MET A 333 -7.88 41.87 -17.33
C MET A 333 -6.65 42.78 -17.30
N ASP A 334 -6.36 43.36 -16.14
CA ASP A 334 -5.10 44.06 -15.95
C ASP A 334 -3.92 43.08 -15.97
N ALA A 335 -2.73 43.61 -16.26
CA ALA A 335 -1.53 42.79 -16.42
C ALA A 335 -1.16 41.99 -15.16
N ALA A 336 -1.55 42.47 -13.97
CA ALA A 336 -1.30 41.80 -12.69
C ALA A 336 -2.18 40.55 -12.51
N THR A 337 -3.44 40.61 -12.98
CA THR A 337 -4.38 39.49 -12.92
C THR A 337 -3.98 38.36 -13.88
N LEU A 338 -3.36 38.71 -15.01
CA LEU A 338 -2.82 37.73 -15.98
C LEU A 338 -1.58 36.98 -15.46
N GLU A 339 -0.69 37.64 -14.72
CA GLU A 339 0.46 36.99 -14.08
C GLU A 339 0.03 35.96 -13.02
N GLN A 340 -1.04 36.24 -12.25
CA GLN A 340 -1.56 35.29 -11.25
C GLN A 340 -2.20 34.05 -11.88
N HIS A 341 -2.92 34.20 -12.99
CA HIS A 341 -3.50 33.06 -13.70
C HIS A 341 -2.44 32.22 -14.43
N GLY A 342 -1.37 32.83 -14.93
CA GLY A 342 -0.22 32.13 -15.51
C GLY A 342 0.53 31.24 -14.50
N ALA A 343 0.61 31.66 -13.24
CA ALA A 343 1.26 30.87 -12.18
C ALA A 343 0.51 29.56 -11.85
N TRP A 344 -0.82 29.53 -12.01
CA TRP A 344 -1.64 28.34 -11.75
C TRP A 344 -1.49 27.27 -12.84
N ALA A 345 -1.30 27.69 -14.10
CA ALA A 345 -1.06 26.78 -15.22
C ALA A 345 0.39 26.27 -15.28
N ALA A 346 1.35 26.97 -14.67
CA ALA A 346 2.77 26.63 -14.70
C ALA A 346 3.28 25.85 -13.47
N GLY A 347 2.41 25.50 -12.51
CA GLY A 347 2.79 24.67 -11.35
C GLY A 347 3.85 25.28 -10.44
N SER A 348 4.07 26.60 -10.49
CA SER A 348 5.02 27.26 -9.60
C SER A 348 4.40 27.49 -8.22
N ALA A 349 5.08 27.02 -7.19
CA ALA A 349 4.69 27.21 -5.80
C ALA A 349 4.68 28.71 -5.46
N VAL A 350 3.48 29.29 -5.37
CA VAL A 350 3.31 30.60 -4.73
C VAL A 350 3.70 30.45 -3.26
N ASP A 351 4.65 31.26 -2.82
CA ASP A 351 5.14 31.29 -1.44
C ASP A 351 4.01 31.68 -0.48
N ARG A 352 3.35 30.67 0.09
CA ARG A 352 2.25 30.83 1.07
C ARG A 352 2.73 31.26 2.46
N ARG A 353 3.97 31.74 2.60
CA ARG A 353 4.52 32.12 3.92
C ARG A 353 4.08 33.49 4.43
N ASP A 354 3.51 34.35 3.58
CA ASP A 354 3.09 35.70 4.00
C ASP A 354 1.57 35.89 4.22
N ALA A 355 0.72 34.92 3.87
CA ALA A 355 -0.73 35.00 4.13
C ALA A 355 -1.16 34.41 5.49
N ALA A 356 -0.29 33.65 6.16
CA ALA A 356 -0.58 32.99 7.44
C ALA A 356 -0.13 33.81 8.66
N ARG A 357 -0.23 35.14 8.60
CA ARG A 357 -0.07 36.02 9.76
C ARG A 357 -1.33 36.83 9.99
N GLY A 358 -2.21 36.29 10.83
CA GLY A 358 -3.20 37.06 11.57
C GLY A 358 -4.61 37.02 11.01
N THR A 359 -5.27 35.87 11.06
CA THR A 359 -6.73 35.81 11.11
C THR A 359 -7.10 35.03 12.38
N GLY A 360 -7.70 35.72 13.35
CA GLY A 360 -8.17 35.10 14.58
C GLY A 360 -9.35 34.14 14.32
N PRO A 361 -9.73 33.31 15.29
CA PRO A 361 -10.81 32.32 15.15
C PRO A 361 -12.16 32.90 14.70
N GLU A 362 -12.39 34.20 14.88
CA GLU A 362 -13.58 34.90 14.36
C GLU A 362 -13.55 35.09 12.84
N ALA A 363 -12.38 35.35 12.24
CA ALA A 363 -12.25 35.49 10.79
C ALA A 363 -12.38 34.13 10.08
N ASP A 364 -11.90 33.05 10.70
CA ASP A 364 -12.12 31.69 10.19
C ASP A 364 -13.60 31.29 10.26
N ALA A 365 -14.32 31.71 11.32
CA ALA A 365 -15.76 31.48 11.44
C ALA A 365 -16.55 32.25 10.36
N GLU A 366 -16.11 33.45 10.00
CA GLU A 366 -16.73 34.26 8.95
C GLU A 366 -16.48 33.68 7.55
N VAL A 367 -15.28 33.16 7.30
CA VAL A 367 -14.95 32.43 6.05
C VAL A 367 -15.70 31.12 5.95
N ILE A 368 -15.80 30.34 7.04
CA ILE A 368 -16.60 29.11 7.09
C ILE A 368 -18.08 29.42 6.90
N GLY A 369 -18.58 30.50 7.52
CA GLY A 369 -19.95 30.98 7.34
C GLY A 369 -20.24 31.41 5.90
N ALA A 370 -19.31 32.12 5.26
CA ALA A 370 -19.42 32.51 3.86
C ALA A 370 -19.37 31.31 2.91
N LEU A 371 -18.52 30.31 3.21
CA LEU A 371 -18.44 29.07 2.43
C LEU A 371 -19.72 28.23 2.58
N ALA A 372 -20.30 28.16 3.79
CA ALA A 372 -21.56 27.49 4.05
C ALA A 372 -22.75 28.19 3.38
N ALA A 373 -22.75 29.53 3.35
CA ALA A 373 -23.76 30.32 2.65
C ALA A 373 -23.63 30.19 1.12
N ALA A 374 -22.40 30.13 0.59
CA ALA A 374 -22.15 29.86 -0.83
C ALA A 374 -22.59 28.45 -1.22
N ALA A 375 -22.32 27.44 -0.39
CA ALA A 375 -22.80 26.07 -0.60
C ALA A 375 -24.34 25.97 -0.54
N ALA A 376 -24.99 26.80 0.29
CA ALA A 376 -26.46 26.89 0.34
C ALA A 376 -27.06 27.60 -0.88
N ALA A 377 -26.37 28.59 -1.46
CA ALA A 377 -26.82 29.35 -2.63
C ALA A 377 -26.56 28.67 -3.97
N ILE A 378 -25.46 27.91 -4.09
CA ILE A 378 -25.07 27.20 -5.32
C ILE A 378 -25.84 25.88 -5.47
N GLY A 379 -26.54 25.45 -4.43
CA GLY A 379 -27.12 24.11 -4.34
C GLY A 379 -26.02 23.07 -4.14
N ARG A 380 -26.37 21.91 -3.57
CA ARG A 380 -25.42 20.78 -3.46
C ARG A 380 -24.85 20.51 -4.85
N ILE A 381 -23.52 20.40 -4.95
CA ILE A 381 -22.89 19.71 -6.08
C ILE A 381 -23.67 18.40 -6.21
N PRO A 382 -24.32 18.10 -7.35
CA PRO A 382 -25.00 16.84 -7.49
C PRO A 382 -23.93 15.79 -7.23
N GLU A 383 -24.10 15.00 -6.17
CA GLU A 383 -23.49 13.68 -6.10
C GLU A 383 -23.63 13.11 -7.51
N ARG A 384 -22.51 12.70 -8.13
CA ARG A 384 -22.54 12.11 -9.47
C ARG A 384 -23.71 11.15 -9.49
N ARG A 385 -24.80 11.56 -10.14
CA ARG A 385 -26.04 10.82 -10.14
C ARG A 385 -25.64 9.49 -10.76
N ARG A 386 -25.64 8.43 -9.95
CA ARG A 386 -25.37 7.07 -10.43
C ARG A 386 -26.22 6.96 -11.70
N PRO A 387 -25.61 6.76 -12.89
CA PRO A 387 -26.36 6.82 -14.14
C PRO A 387 -27.60 5.97 -13.94
N GLU A 388 -28.78 6.55 -14.17
CA GLU A 388 -30.03 5.80 -14.08
C GLU A 388 -29.82 4.51 -14.88
N PRO A 389 -30.09 3.33 -14.29
CA PRO A 389 -29.84 2.07 -14.97
C PRO A 389 -30.59 2.14 -16.29
N VAL A 390 -29.83 2.28 -17.37
CA VAL A 390 -30.37 2.16 -18.72
C VAL A 390 -31.03 0.80 -18.75
N ASP A 391 -32.31 0.74 -19.16
CA ASP A 391 -33.06 -0.51 -19.36
C ASP A 391 -32.30 -1.36 -20.40
N ALA A 392 -31.26 -2.03 -19.94
CA ALA A 392 -30.54 -3.04 -20.67
C ALA A 392 -31.41 -4.30 -20.62
N PRO A 393 -31.49 -5.08 -21.72
CA PRO A 393 -32.20 -6.33 -21.70
C PRO A 393 -31.75 -7.17 -20.50
N PRO A 394 -32.67 -7.83 -19.76
CA PRO A 394 -32.32 -8.60 -18.58
C PRO A 394 -31.26 -9.62 -18.98
N ARG A 395 -30.08 -9.50 -18.37
CA ARG A 395 -28.97 -10.40 -18.67
C ARG A 395 -29.41 -11.83 -18.33
N PRO A 396 -29.11 -12.81 -19.19
CA PRO A 396 -29.38 -14.21 -18.87
C PRO A 396 -28.69 -14.57 -17.55
N GLU A 397 -29.32 -15.46 -16.78
CA GLU A 397 -28.75 -15.90 -15.50
C GLU A 397 -27.31 -16.41 -15.70
N PRO A 398 -26.38 -16.01 -14.83
CA PRO A 398 -24.99 -16.39 -14.98
C PRO A 398 -24.85 -17.89 -14.80
N VAL A 399 -24.36 -18.53 -15.86
CA VAL A 399 -24.00 -19.95 -15.84
C VAL A 399 -22.55 -20.10 -15.37
N LEU A 400 -21.67 -19.14 -15.67
CA LEU A 400 -20.25 -19.15 -15.29
C LEU A 400 -19.93 -18.00 -14.33
N PHE A 401 -19.37 -18.36 -13.18
CA PHE A 401 -18.91 -17.41 -12.16
C PHE A 401 -17.38 -17.35 -12.19
N LEU A 402 -16.81 -16.15 -12.31
CA LEU A 402 -15.38 -15.88 -12.33
C LEU A 402 -15.03 -15.03 -11.11
N LEU A 403 -14.01 -15.46 -10.38
CA LEU A 403 -13.37 -14.69 -9.32
C LEU A 403 -11.93 -14.43 -9.74
N ASP A 404 -11.60 -13.18 -10.06
CA ASP A 404 -10.23 -12.78 -10.39
C ASP A 404 -9.58 -12.08 -9.19
N LEU A 405 -8.55 -12.71 -8.63
CA LEU A 405 -7.77 -12.21 -7.50
C LEU A 405 -6.30 -11.99 -7.88
N ALA A 406 -5.96 -11.98 -9.18
CA ALA A 406 -4.60 -11.78 -9.66
C ALA A 406 -4.26 -10.29 -9.86
N MET A 407 -2.97 -9.97 -9.75
CA MET A 407 -2.43 -8.65 -10.09
C MET A 407 -1.01 -8.79 -10.67
N PRO A 408 -0.78 -8.42 -11.95
CA PRO A 408 -1.77 -7.94 -12.93
C PRO A 408 -2.95 -8.90 -13.16
N ARG A 409 -4.10 -8.38 -13.62
CA ARG A 409 -5.33 -9.18 -13.78
C ARG A 409 -5.10 -10.39 -14.69
N ASP A 410 -5.66 -11.53 -14.30
CA ASP A 410 -5.64 -12.74 -15.11
C ASP A 410 -6.77 -12.73 -16.14
N VAL A 411 -7.89 -12.09 -15.81
CA VAL A 411 -9.12 -12.10 -16.59
C VAL A 411 -9.31 -10.77 -17.30
N ASP A 412 -9.65 -10.84 -18.59
CA ASP A 412 -10.00 -9.66 -19.36
C ASP A 412 -11.21 -8.92 -18.77
N ALA A 413 -11.10 -7.61 -18.54
CA ALA A 413 -12.17 -6.75 -18.06
C ALA A 413 -13.45 -6.83 -18.91
N ALA A 414 -13.29 -7.12 -20.21
CA ALA A 414 -14.40 -7.27 -21.14
C ALA A 414 -15.35 -8.42 -20.74
N ALA A 415 -14.91 -9.37 -19.91
CA ALA A 415 -15.74 -10.43 -19.36
C ALA A 415 -16.95 -9.91 -18.55
N HIS A 416 -16.89 -8.70 -17.97
CA HIS A 416 -18.04 -8.06 -17.33
C HIS A 416 -19.23 -7.83 -18.26
N ARG A 417 -19.00 -7.84 -19.58
CA ARG A 417 -20.02 -7.59 -20.60
C ARG A 417 -20.53 -8.88 -21.26
N LEU A 418 -19.96 -10.03 -20.94
CA LEU A 418 -20.35 -11.30 -21.56
C LEU A 418 -21.69 -11.82 -20.99
N PRO A 419 -22.63 -12.25 -21.84
CA PRO A 419 -23.88 -12.86 -21.37
C PRO A 419 -23.61 -14.21 -20.70
N GLY A 420 -24.34 -14.51 -19.62
CA GLY A 420 -24.20 -15.77 -18.89
C GLY A 420 -22.92 -15.87 -18.04
N VAL A 421 -22.16 -14.78 -17.94
CA VAL A 421 -20.93 -14.68 -17.15
C VAL A 421 -21.12 -13.66 -16.03
N ARG A 422 -20.63 -14.01 -14.84
CA ARG A 422 -20.50 -13.07 -13.74
C ARG A 422 -19.05 -13.04 -13.27
N LEU A 423 -18.39 -11.90 -13.47
CA LEU A 423 -17.05 -11.63 -12.96
C LEU A 423 -17.16 -10.82 -11.67
N VAL A 424 -16.42 -11.25 -10.66
CA VAL A 424 -16.06 -10.47 -9.48
C VAL A 424 -14.55 -10.39 -9.49
N ASP A 425 -14.02 -9.19 -9.68
CA ASP A 425 -12.60 -8.91 -9.59
C ASP A 425 -12.29 -8.13 -8.31
N ILE A 426 -10.99 -7.87 -8.10
CA ILE A 426 -10.48 -7.07 -6.99
C ILE A 426 -11.19 -5.70 -6.91
N GLU A 427 -11.43 -5.02 -8.03
CA GLU A 427 -12.12 -3.71 -8.08
C GLU A 427 -13.57 -3.81 -7.59
N SER A 428 -14.31 -4.81 -8.06
CA SER A 428 -15.69 -5.09 -7.62
C SER A 428 -15.78 -5.38 -6.13
N LEU A 429 -14.75 -6.02 -5.55
CA LEU A 429 -14.67 -6.30 -4.11
C LEU A 429 -14.38 -5.03 -3.32
N ALA A 430 -13.51 -4.15 -3.82
CA ALA A 430 -13.22 -2.87 -3.18
C ALA A 430 -14.49 -2.02 -2.99
N GLU A 431 -15.33 -1.96 -4.02
CA GLU A 431 -16.58 -1.18 -3.99
C GLU A 431 -17.57 -1.74 -2.97
N ALA A 432 -17.69 -3.07 -2.88
CA ALA A 432 -18.65 -3.72 -1.98
C ALA A 432 -18.24 -3.68 -0.50
N SER A 433 -16.94 -3.68 -0.21
CA SER A 433 -16.36 -3.65 1.14
C SER A 433 -16.62 -2.31 1.85
N ALA A 434 -16.77 -1.21 1.10
CA ALA A 434 -16.94 0.13 1.64
C ALA A 434 -18.22 0.35 2.48
N ASP A 435 -19.24 -0.51 2.33
CA ASP A 435 -20.57 -0.37 2.95
C ASP A 435 -20.76 -1.18 4.26
N ALA A 436 -19.74 -1.88 4.77
CA ALA A 436 -19.87 -2.76 5.93
C ALA A 436 -19.81 -2.02 7.31
N PRO A 437 -20.64 -2.39 8.31
CA PRO A 437 -20.65 -1.75 9.63
C PRO A 437 -19.44 -2.16 10.48
N MET A 438 -18.32 -1.45 10.33
CA MET A 438 -17.01 -1.81 10.91
C MET A 438 -16.36 -0.73 11.78
N ALA A 439 -17.07 0.36 12.10
CA ALA A 439 -16.46 1.57 12.67
C ALA A 439 -15.79 1.35 14.04
N ALA A 440 -16.39 0.56 14.95
CA ALA A 440 -15.89 0.40 16.31
C ALA A 440 -14.59 -0.41 16.42
N ASP A 441 -14.46 -1.49 15.64
CA ASP A 441 -13.24 -2.31 15.60
C ASP A 441 -12.09 -1.54 14.94
N VAL A 442 -12.38 -0.80 13.85
CA VAL A 442 -11.40 0.07 13.18
C VAL A 442 -10.87 1.14 14.14
N ASP A 443 -11.72 1.75 14.95
CA ASP A 443 -11.30 2.76 15.93
C ASP A 443 -10.46 2.17 17.08
N GLN A 444 -10.68 0.91 17.45
CA GLN A 444 -9.80 0.21 18.39
C GLN A 444 -8.41 -0.02 17.78
N VAL A 445 -8.34 -0.47 16.53
CA VAL A 445 -7.05 -0.69 15.83
C VAL A 445 -6.29 0.63 15.64
N ARG A 446 -6.97 1.72 15.27
CA ARG A 446 -6.36 3.06 15.16
C ARG A 446 -5.72 3.53 16.47
N ARG A 447 -6.32 3.20 17.62
CA ARG A 447 -5.73 3.47 18.94
C ARG A 447 -4.46 2.65 19.17
N ILE A 448 -4.50 1.34 18.88
CA ILE A 448 -3.31 0.48 18.96
C ILE A 448 -2.17 1.04 18.10
N VAL A 449 -2.45 1.41 16.85
CA VAL A 449 -1.46 2.00 15.94
C VAL A 449 -0.89 3.30 16.52
N SER A 450 -1.75 4.20 17.02
CA SER A 450 -1.31 5.49 17.58
C SER A 450 -0.38 5.31 18.79
N ASP A 451 -0.73 4.39 19.70
CA ASP A 451 0.09 4.09 20.89
C ASP A 451 1.45 3.51 20.50
N GLU A 452 1.47 2.63 19.50
CA GLU A 452 2.68 1.96 19.02
C GLU A 452 3.60 2.91 18.23
N VAL A 453 3.04 3.83 17.44
CA VAL A 453 3.83 4.88 16.78
C VAL A 453 4.50 5.77 17.82
N ALA A 454 3.78 6.18 18.87
CA ALA A 454 4.34 6.98 19.96
C ALA A 454 5.47 6.22 20.70
N ALA A 455 5.26 4.93 20.97
CA ALA A 455 6.26 4.08 21.61
C ALA A 455 7.50 3.88 20.72
N PHE A 456 7.32 3.64 19.42
CA PHE A 456 8.41 3.48 18.47
C PHE A 456 9.24 4.77 18.34
N GLY A 457 8.59 5.91 18.18
CA GLY A 457 9.27 7.21 18.11
C GLY A 457 10.04 7.53 19.39
N ALA A 458 9.49 7.20 20.57
CA ALA A 458 10.18 7.35 21.84
C ALA A 458 11.44 6.47 21.93
N ALA A 459 11.36 5.22 21.48
CA ALA A 459 12.49 4.31 21.43
C ALA A 459 13.59 4.81 20.46
N GLN A 460 13.21 5.31 19.28
CA GLN A 460 14.15 5.84 18.30
C GLN A 460 14.90 7.08 18.83
N ARG A 461 14.19 8.02 19.46
CA ARG A 461 14.83 9.20 20.09
C ARG A 461 15.81 8.80 21.20
N ALA A 462 15.44 7.81 22.01
CA ALA A 462 16.34 7.30 23.05
C ALA A 462 17.59 6.61 22.47
N ALA A 463 17.45 5.89 21.36
CA ALA A 463 18.57 5.28 20.65
C ALA A 463 19.54 6.34 20.11
N HIS A 464 19.03 7.42 19.51
CA HIS A 464 19.84 8.49 18.93
C HIS A 464 20.76 9.22 19.94
N ILE A 465 20.41 9.20 21.22
CA ILE A 465 21.19 9.84 22.29
C ILE A 465 22.26 8.94 22.88
N THR A 466 22.16 7.62 22.69
CA THR A 466 23.11 6.68 23.27
C THR A 466 24.56 6.96 22.86
N PRO A 467 24.89 7.25 21.59
CA PRO A 467 26.25 7.62 21.20
C PRO A 467 26.76 8.89 21.89
N THR A 468 25.92 9.91 22.07
CA THR A 468 26.28 11.15 22.78
C THR A 468 26.59 10.87 24.25
N VAL A 469 25.81 9.98 24.90
CA VAL A 469 26.06 9.56 26.29
C VAL A 469 27.37 8.78 26.41
N VAL A 470 27.68 7.92 25.44
CA VAL A 470 28.94 7.17 25.42
C VAL A 470 30.12 8.11 25.21
N ALA A 471 30.05 9.04 24.25
CA ALA A 471 31.08 10.06 24.04
C ALA A 471 31.35 10.91 25.29
N LEU A 472 30.30 11.33 26.00
CA LEU A 472 30.42 12.05 27.27
C LEU A 472 31.20 11.24 28.32
N ARG A 473 30.94 9.94 28.43
CA ARG A 473 31.64 9.06 29.38
C ARG A 473 33.10 8.85 28.98
N THR A 474 33.39 8.72 27.69
CA THR A 474 34.76 8.62 27.17
C THR A 474 35.55 9.89 27.51
N MET A 475 35.00 11.07 27.20
CA MET A 475 35.62 12.35 27.55
C MET A 475 35.92 12.45 29.05
N ALA A 476 34.97 12.04 29.90
CA ALA A 476 35.17 12.05 31.35
C ALA A 476 36.26 11.07 31.79
N ALA A 477 36.36 9.90 31.18
CA ALA A 477 37.43 8.95 31.44
C ALA A 477 38.81 9.51 31.04
N ASP A 478 38.89 10.24 29.93
CA ASP A 478 40.13 10.89 29.47
C ASP A 478 40.57 12.01 30.42
N VAL A 479 39.63 12.81 30.92
CA VAL A 479 39.91 13.81 31.97
C VAL A 479 40.46 13.14 33.23
N VAL A 480 39.85 12.04 33.67
CA VAL A 480 40.36 11.27 34.83
C VAL A 480 41.77 10.74 34.57
N ALA A 481 42.02 10.18 33.39
CA ALA A 481 43.35 9.67 33.02
C ALA A 481 44.40 10.78 33.02
N GLY A 482 44.08 11.96 32.46
CA GLY A 482 44.96 13.12 32.44
C GLY A 482 45.29 13.64 33.85
N GLU A 483 44.31 13.70 34.75
CA GLU A 483 44.54 14.10 36.14
C GLU A 483 45.36 13.08 36.93
N MET A 484 45.18 11.78 36.66
CA MET A 484 46.02 10.74 37.29
C MET A 484 47.48 10.82 36.80
N ALA A 485 47.71 11.11 35.51
CA ALA A 485 49.06 11.33 34.99
C ALA A 485 49.73 12.58 35.60
N ARG A 486 48.96 13.66 35.81
CA ARG A 486 49.44 14.87 36.53
C ARG A 486 49.79 14.57 37.98
N LEU A 487 48.98 13.75 38.66
CA LEU A 487 49.26 13.31 40.03
C LEU A 487 50.57 12.53 40.12
N GLU A 488 50.80 11.61 39.19
CA GLU A 488 52.03 10.82 39.11
C GLU A 488 53.27 11.71 38.92
N GLY A 489 53.20 12.71 38.03
CA GLY A 489 54.30 13.66 37.84
C GLY A 489 54.60 14.53 39.06
N ARG A 490 53.59 14.87 39.88
CA ARG A 490 53.74 15.73 41.06
C ARG A 490 54.12 14.98 42.34
N LEU A 491 53.75 13.70 42.44
CA LEU A 491 53.98 12.85 43.60
C LEU A 491 54.62 11.51 43.17
N PRO A 492 55.87 11.51 42.67
CA PRO A 492 56.53 10.32 42.16
C PRO A 492 56.81 9.25 43.24
N GLY A 493 56.77 9.61 44.52
CA GLY A 493 56.97 8.69 45.66
C GLY A 493 55.69 8.04 46.20
N LEU A 494 54.55 8.20 45.52
CA LEU A 494 53.28 7.63 45.96
C LEU A 494 53.22 6.11 45.68
N ASP A 495 53.02 5.33 46.75
CA ASP A 495 52.82 3.87 46.67
C ASP A 495 51.65 3.49 45.75
N ASP A 496 51.81 2.40 44.99
CA ASP A 496 50.88 1.92 43.98
C ASP A 496 49.50 1.60 44.59
N LYS A 497 49.48 1.12 45.83
CA LYS A 497 48.22 0.86 46.54
C LYS A 497 47.43 2.13 46.80
N HIS A 498 48.08 3.21 47.23
CA HIS A 498 47.43 4.50 47.44
C HIS A 498 47.01 5.13 46.11
N ARG A 499 47.82 4.96 45.06
CA ARG A 499 47.49 5.42 43.70
C ARG A 499 46.23 4.75 43.15
N ALA A 500 46.09 3.44 43.34
CA ALA A 500 44.92 2.69 42.94
C ALA A 500 43.66 3.14 43.69
N GLU A 501 43.76 3.37 45.00
CA GLU A 501 42.65 3.85 45.83
C GLU A 501 42.18 5.25 45.42
N ILE A 502 43.13 6.16 45.14
CA ILE A 502 42.82 7.51 44.63
C ILE A 502 42.14 7.43 43.26
N THR A 503 42.69 6.62 42.35
CA THR A 503 42.11 6.42 41.01
C THR A 503 40.67 5.89 41.11
N GLN A 504 40.44 4.89 41.95
CA GLN A 504 39.11 4.31 42.15
C GLN A 504 38.14 5.33 42.77
N THR A 505 38.62 6.15 43.71
CA THR A 505 37.82 7.22 44.32
C THR A 505 37.39 8.25 43.29
N VAL A 506 38.32 8.73 42.46
CA VAL A 506 38.04 9.72 41.40
C VAL A 506 37.07 9.15 40.37
N ARG A 507 37.30 7.93 39.88
CA ARG A 507 36.36 7.24 38.96
C ARG A 507 34.97 7.14 39.57
N ARG A 508 34.85 6.72 40.83
CA ARG A 508 33.55 6.59 41.52
C ARG A 508 32.83 7.93 41.66
N VAL A 509 33.55 9.03 41.87
CA VAL A 509 32.96 10.39 41.90
C VAL A 509 32.43 10.75 40.52
N VAL A 510 33.22 10.59 39.46
CA VAL A 510 32.81 10.89 38.08
C VAL A 510 31.61 10.04 37.66
N ASP A 511 31.64 8.73 37.92
CA ASP A 511 30.53 7.82 37.61
C ASP A 511 29.24 8.26 38.32
N LYS A 512 29.31 8.65 39.60
CA LYS A 512 28.15 9.16 40.35
C LYS A 512 27.62 10.48 39.78
N LEU A 513 28.51 11.38 39.35
CA LEU A 513 28.12 12.67 38.76
C LEU A 513 27.46 12.50 37.39
N LEU A 514 27.91 11.51 36.59
CA LEU A 514 27.38 11.28 35.24
C LEU A 514 26.17 10.35 35.21
N HIS A 515 25.98 9.48 36.21
CA HIS A 515 24.89 8.51 36.21
C HIS A 515 23.51 9.17 36.14
N ALA A 516 23.19 10.11 37.04
CA ALA A 516 21.86 10.72 37.07
C ALA A 516 21.56 11.60 35.84
N PRO A 517 22.47 12.47 35.35
CA PRO A 517 22.24 13.24 34.13
C PRO A 517 22.09 12.36 32.88
N THR A 518 22.89 11.31 32.74
CA THR A 518 22.81 10.43 31.55
C THR A 518 21.51 9.63 31.51
N VAL A 519 21.03 9.14 32.66
CA VAL A 519 19.71 8.50 32.75
C VAL A 519 18.60 9.50 32.48
N ARG A 520 18.67 10.70 33.05
CA ARG A 520 17.61 11.71 32.91
C ARG A 520 17.49 12.21 31.47
N VAL A 521 18.60 12.39 30.76
CA VAL A 521 18.57 12.79 29.35
C VAL A 521 17.94 11.70 28.47
N LYS A 522 18.23 10.41 28.71
CA LYS A 522 17.54 9.31 27.99
C LYS A 522 16.03 9.31 28.23
N GLN A 523 15.58 9.60 29.46
CA GLN A 523 14.16 9.70 29.78
C GLN A 523 13.49 10.90 29.11
N LEU A 524 14.09 12.09 29.23
CA LEU A 524 13.57 13.33 28.66
C LEU A 524 13.53 13.31 27.14
N ALA A 525 14.41 12.54 26.52
CA ALA A 525 14.41 12.36 25.07
C ALA A 525 13.32 11.44 24.54
N ALA A 526 12.85 10.50 25.37
CA ALA A 526 11.72 9.66 25.02
C ALA A 526 10.41 10.47 24.97
N GLU A 527 10.35 11.61 25.66
CA GLU A 527 9.20 12.52 25.66
C GLU A 527 9.10 13.34 24.34
N PRO A 528 7.88 13.76 23.94
CA PRO A 528 7.67 14.63 22.78
C PRO A 528 8.45 15.96 22.93
N GLY A 529 9.20 16.36 21.90
CA GLY A 529 10.07 17.55 21.94
C GLY A 529 11.48 17.30 22.48
N GLY A 530 11.81 16.06 22.84
CA GLY A 530 13.11 15.69 23.41
C GLY A 530 14.31 15.67 22.44
N ALA A 531 14.11 15.99 21.16
CA ALA A 531 15.18 15.97 20.14
C ALA A 531 16.34 16.94 20.46
N GLY A 532 16.05 18.07 21.10
CA GLY A 532 17.06 19.09 21.44
C GLY A 532 18.00 18.70 22.59
N TYR A 533 17.73 17.63 23.35
CA TYR A 533 18.58 17.24 24.49
C TYR A 533 19.92 16.64 24.06
N ALA A 534 19.96 15.98 22.90
CA ALA A 534 21.22 15.47 22.34
C ALA A 534 22.17 16.64 22.00
N ASP A 535 21.62 17.67 21.35
CA ASP A 535 22.38 18.86 20.96
C ASP A 535 22.76 19.70 22.18
N ALA A 536 21.86 19.83 23.16
CA ALA A 536 22.18 20.46 24.44
C ALA A 536 23.37 19.77 25.14
N LEU A 537 23.43 18.44 25.16
CA LEU A 537 24.58 17.72 25.71
C LEU A 537 25.86 17.97 24.92
N ARG A 538 25.80 17.96 23.58
CA ARG A 538 26.96 18.26 22.72
C ARG A 538 27.49 19.66 23.00
N THR A 539 26.60 20.66 23.11
CA THR A 539 26.98 22.05 23.38
C THR A 539 27.48 22.25 24.82
N LEU A 540 26.80 21.68 25.82
CA LEU A 540 27.15 21.88 27.23
C LEU A 540 28.50 21.27 27.61
N PHE A 541 28.89 20.17 26.94
CA PHE A 541 30.12 19.43 27.23
C PHE A 541 31.17 19.51 26.11
N ASP A 542 30.94 20.35 25.10
CA ASP A 542 31.84 20.52 23.94
C ASP A 542 32.29 19.19 23.33
N LEU A 543 31.32 18.29 23.12
CA LEU A 543 31.60 16.94 22.64
C LEU A 543 31.95 16.99 21.15
N ASP A 544 33.15 16.50 20.82
CA ASP A 544 33.63 16.41 19.44
C ASP A 544 32.69 15.55 18.55
N PRO A 545 32.15 16.12 17.45
CA PRO A 545 31.31 15.39 16.50
C PRO A 545 31.96 14.12 15.93
N GLU A 546 33.29 14.11 15.73
CA GLU A 546 33.99 12.93 15.20
C GLU A 546 34.03 11.79 16.23
N THR A 547 34.22 12.14 17.50
CA THR A 547 34.15 11.18 18.62
C THR A 547 32.75 10.55 18.70
N VAL A 548 31.67 11.32 18.57
CA VAL A 548 30.30 10.78 18.57
C VAL A 548 30.03 9.89 17.34
N ALA A 549 30.51 10.29 16.16
CA ALA A 549 30.38 9.52 14.93
C ALA A 549 31.18 8.20 14.97
N SER A 550 32.38 8.21 15.56
CA SER A 550 33.20 7.00 15.71
C SER A 550 32.56 5.98 16.65
N VAL A 551 31.95 6.43 17.76
CA VAL A 551 31.19 5.58 18.67
C VAL A 551 29.97 4.97 17.97
N SER A 552 29.25 5.76 17.17
CA SER A 552 28.09 5.28 16.41
C SER A 552 28.48 4.15 15.43
N ARG A 553 29.60 4.33 14.69
CA ARG A 553 30.15 3.30 13.78
C ARG A 553 30.68 2.06 14.53
N ALA A 554 31.20 2.22 15.74
CA ALA A 554 31.69 1.13 16.57
C ALA A 554 30.55 0.25 17.14
N GLU A 555 29.42 0.85 17.51
CA GLU A 555 28.21 0.11 17.89
C GLU A 555 27.65 -0.70 16.71
N GLU A 556 27.55 -0.07 15.52
CA GLU A 556 27.07 -0.74 14.29
C GLU A 556 27.93 -1.96 13.88
N SER A 557 29.25 -1.88 14.04
CA SER A 557 30.17 -2.98 13.69
C SER A 557 30.20 -4.11 14.72
N THR A 558 29.98 -3.79 16.00
CA THR A 558 29.90 -4.79 17.09
C THR A 558 28.60 -5.61 16.98
N GLU A 559 27.50 -4.97 16.58
CA GLU A 559 26.19 -5.64 16.38
C GLU A 559 26.17 -6.49 15.10
N LYS A 560 26.77 -6.04 13.98
CA LYS A 560 26.94 -6.87 12.76
C LYS A 560 27.66 -8.19 13.05
N ASN A 561 28.66 -8.17 13.94
CA ASN A 561 29.37 -9.38 14.37
C ASN A 561 28.54 -10.29 15.29
N ALA A 562 27.56 -9.74 16.01
CA ALA A 562 26.64 -10.52 16.86
C ALA A 562 25.52 -11.18 16.03
N GLN A 563 25.00 -10.50 14.99
CA GLN A 563 24.00 -11.06 14.08
C GLN A 563 24.56 -12.15 13.14
N ASN A 564 25.84 -12.10 12.80
CA ASN A 564 26.52 -13.18 12.05
C ASN A 564 26.80 -14.45 12.89
N ARG A 565 26.53 -14.43 14.20
CA ARG A 565 26.54 -15.64 15.04
C ARG A 565 25.09 -16.11 15.25
N GLY A 566 24.55 -16.79 14.24
CA GLY A 566 23.28 -17.51 14.37
C GLY A 566 23.34 -18.59 15.47
N PRO A 567 22.20 -19.06 16.01
CA PRO A 567 22.18 -20.09 17.04
C PRO A 567 22.68 -21.40 16.42
N GLY A 568 23.79 -21.91 16.97
CA GLY A 568 24.34 -23.22 16.62
C GLY A 568 23.52 -24.38 17.16
#